data_AF-A0A975C3F5-F1
#
_entry.id   AF-A0A975C3F5-F1
#
_cell.length_a   1.000
_cell.length_b   1.000
_cell.length_c   1.000
_cell.angle_alpha   90.00
_cell.angle_beta   90.00
_cell.angle_gamma   90.00
#
_symmetry.space_group_name_H-M   'P 1'
#
loop_
_entity.id
_entity.type
_entity.pdbx_description
1 polymer ?
#
loop_
_entity_poly.entity_id
_entity_poly.type
_entity_poly.pdbx_seq_one_letter_code
_entity_poly.pdbx_strand_id
1 'polypeptide(L)'
;MAPAEPALRCLAVAVRLDAKNEIDSFELTHLLDDLAGSGQWMTTLEWLFVEPPQSAAGEVTAPVSLPEEIAVKAILADLTNEPHRILFDHAMTPAEIRRWRWVAFQMDLNPEGRGRFPWERGHG
;
A
#
# COMPACT_ATOMS: atom_id res chain seq x y z
N MET A 1 -20.06 -8.74 -19.22
CA MET A 1 -19.83 -8.30 -17.82
C MET A 1 -18.35 -7.93 -17.75
N ALA A 2 -18.00 -6.67 -17.48
CA ALA A 2 -16.60 -6.32 -17.25
C ALA A 2 -16.12 -7.08 -16.00
N PRO A 3 -14.87 -7.56 -15.94
CA PRO A 3 -14.35 -8.15 -14.71
C PRO A 3 -14.48 -7.09 -13.60
N ALA A 4 -15.04 -7.49 -12.45
CA ALA A 4 -15.09 -6.61 -11.30
C ALA A 4 -13.66 -6.21 -10.94
N GLU A 5 -13.41 -4.92 -10.74
CA GLU A 5 -12.10 -4.48 -10.24
C GLU A 5 -11.88 -5.16 -8.87
N PRO A 6 -10.69 -5.73 -8.62
CA PRO A 6 -10.42 -6.37 -7.35
C PRO A 6 -10.57 -5.35 -6.22
N ALA A 7 -11.22 -5.76 -5.13
CA ALA A 7 -11.32 -4.92 -3.94
C ALA A 7 -9.92 -4.69 -3.37
N LEU A 8 -9.59 -3.42 -3.13
CA LEU A 8 -8.29 -3.01 -2.60
C LEU A 8 -8.48 -2.34 -1.23
N ARG A 9 -7.48 -2.50 -0.38
CA ARG A 9 -7.41 -1.79 0.91
C ARG A 9 -6.17 -0.90 0.94
N CYS A 10 -6.29 0.22 1.62
CA CYS A 10 -5.20 1.14 1.90
C CYS A 10 -4.90 1.08 3.40
N LEU A 11 -3.69 0.66 3.76
CA LEU A 11 -3.21 0.60 5.13
C LEU A 11 -2.39 1.85 5.45
N ALA A 12 -2.50 2.32 6.68
CA ALA A 12 -1.56 3.28 7.26
C ALA A 12 -0.49 2.53 8.02
N VAL A 13 0.73 2.49 7.48
CA VAL A 13 1.84 1.76 8.08
C VAL A 13 2.80 2.74 8.72
N ALA A 14 3.06 2.59 10.01
CA ALA A 14 4.07 3.35 10.74
C ALA A 14 5.45 3.08 10.15
N VAL A 15 6.20 4.13 9.84
CA VAL A 15 7.52 4.03 9.21
C VAL A 15 8.63 4.45 10.15
N ARG A 16 9.81 3.84 9.99
CA ARG A 16 11.03 4.34 10.60
C ARG A 16 11.63 5.43 9.72
N LEU A 17 12.28 6.39 10.38
CA LEU A 17 13.07 7.40 9.71
C LEU A 17 14.55 7.02 9.74
N ASP A 18 15.25 7.32 8.67
CA ASP A 18 16.69 7.15 8.57
C ASP A 18 17.45 8.28 9.30
N ALA A 19 18.78 8.26 9.20
CA ALA A 19 19.63 9.29 9.81
C ALA A 19 19.43 10.70 9.23
N LYS A 20 18.75 10.84 8.09
CA LYS A 20 18.39 12.12 7.46
C LYS A 20 16.96 12.54 7.77
N ASN A 21 16.26 11.80 8.63
CA ASN A 21 14.86 12.03 8.96
C ASN A 21 13.91 11.84 7.75
N GLU A 22 14.32 11.00 6.79
CA GLU A 22 13.52 10.57 5.64
C GLU A 22 12.98 9.15 5.89
N ILE A 23 11.94 8.73 5.17
CA ILE A 23 11.40 7.37 5.30
C ILE A 23 12.49 6.35 4.94
N ASP A 24 12.79 5.42 5.85
CA ASP A 24 13.67 4.29 5.56
C ASP A 24 12.96 3.31 4.62
N SER A 25 13.10 3.58 3.32
CA SER A 25 12.49 2.77 2.26
C SER A 25 12.95 1.33 2.25
N PHE A 26 14.17 1.02 2.72
CA PHE A 26 14.67 -0.35 2.78
C PHE A 26 13.97 -1.12 3.90
N GLU A 27 13.87 -0.53 5.09
CA GLU A 27 13.14 -1.11 6.22
C GLU A 27 11.66 -1.32 5.89
N LEU A 28 11.02 -0.31 5.29
CA LEU A 28 9.62 -0.39 4.88
C LEU A 28 9.39 -1.49 3.84
N THR A 29 10.27 -1.60 2.85
CA THR A 29 10.18 -2.66 1.82
C THR A 29 10.30 -4.04 2.45
N HIS A 30 11.27 -4.25 3.33
CA HIS A 30 11.45 -5.54 4.01
C HIS A 30 10.24 -5.90 4.88
N LEU A 31 9.74 -4.95 5.66
CA LEU A 31 8.53 -5.16 6.48
C LEU A 31 7.33 -5.56 5.63
N LEU A 32 7.10 -4.87 4.51
CA LEU A 32 5.94 -5.13 3.66
C LEU A 32 6.08 -6.43 2.86
N ASP A 33 7.28 -6.77 2.42
CA ASP A 33 7.54 -8.08 1.80
C ASP A 33 7.31 -9.23 2.79
N ASP A 34 7.66 -9.06 4.06
CA ASP A 34 7.39 -10.05 5.11
C ASP A 34 5.90 -10.17 5.43
N LEU A 35 5.18 -9.05 5.52
CA LEU A 35 3.76 -9.03 5.91
C LEU A 35 2.80 -9.41 4.77
N ALA A 36 3.04 -8.88 3.57
CA ALA A 36 2.12 -8.99 2.44
C ALA A 36 2.65 -9.89 1.31
N GLY A 37 3.95 -10.15 1.27
CA GLY A 37 4.62 -10.86 0.18
C GLY A 37 5.13 -9.90 -0.90
N SER A 38 6.29 -10.24 -1.47
CA SER A 38 6.91 -9.41 -2.50
C SER A 38 6.03 -9.26 -3.74
N GLY A 39 5.91 -8.01 -4.22
CA GLY A 39 5.04 -7.67 -5.35
C GLY A 39 3.54 -7.67 -5.04
N GLN A 40 3.11 -7.88 -3.80
CA GLN A 40 1.70 -7.88 -3.39
C GLN A 40 1.23 -6.55 -2.78
N TRP A 41 2.07 -5.54 -2.79
CA TRP A 41 1.79 -4.22 -2.22
C TRP A 41 2.39 -3.12 -3.09
N MET A 42 1.91 -1.90 -2.88
CA MET A 42 2.43 -0.68 -3.49
C MET A 42 2.29 0.48 -2.50
N THR A 43 3.26 1.39 -2.48
CA THR A 43 3.25 2.56 -1.61
C THR A 43 3.49 3.85 -2.41
N THR A 44 3.17 4.99 -1.82
CA THR A 44 3.48 6.32 -2.33
C THR A 44 3.72 7.27 -1.15
N LEU A 45 4.27 8.45 -1.41
CA LEU A 45 4.41 9.50 -0.40
C LEU A 45 3.10 10.28 -0.19
N GLU A 46 2.13 10.16 -1.10
CA GLU A 46 0.90 10.94 -1.09
C GLU A 46 -0.31 10.13 -0.61
N TRP A 47 -1.09 10.70 0.30
CA TRP A 47 -2.38 10.12 0.70
C TRP A 47 -3.44 10.35 -0.38
N LEU A 48 -3.77 9.29 -1.13
CA LEU A 48 -4.67 9.39 -2.31
C LEU A 48 -6.17 9.33 -1.98
N PHE A 49 -6.58 9.65 -0.75
CA PHE A 49 -7.97 9.57 -0.32
C PHE A 49 -8.81 10.74 -0.83
N VAL A 50 -10.11 10.51 -1.06
CA VAL A 50 -11.04 11.59 -1.42
C VAL A 50 -11.18 12.56 -0.24
N GLU A 51 -11.22 12.02 0.98
CA GLU A 51 -11.12 12.75 2.24
C GLU A 51 -9.96 12.16 3.06
N PRO A 52 -8.90 12.92 3.37
CA PRO A 52 -7.77 12.39 4.10
C PRO A 52 -8.17 12.01 5.54
N PRO A 53 -7.78 10.83 6.05
CA PRO A 53 -8.01 10.48 7.44
C PRO A 53 -7.24 11.46 8.33
N GLN A 54 -7.78 11.73 9.53
CA GLN A 54 -7.04 12.48 10.53
C GLN A 54 -5.75 11.71 10.85
N SER A 55 -4.58 12.34 10.68
CA SER A 55 -3.31 11.76 11.11
C SER A 55 -3.40 11.34 12.58
N ALA A 56 -3.08 10.09 12.89
CA ALA A 56 -2.82 9.72 14.28
C ALA A 56 -1.67 10.59 14.80
N ALA A 57 -1.94 11.35 15.85
CA ALA A 57 -0.96 12.26 16.42
C ALA A 57 0.29 11.49 16.86
N GLY A 58 1.46 11.84 16.33
CA GLY A 58 2.77 11.38 16.80
C GLY A 58 3.49 10.32 15.97
N GLU A 59 2.83 9.70 14.99
CA GLU A 59 3.43 8.65 14.14
C GLU A 59 3.61 9.12 12.70
N VAL A 60 4.80 8.88 12.12
CA VAL A 60 5.01 9.06 10.67
C VAL A 60 4.51 7.79 9.98
N THR A 61 3.66 7.96 8.97
CA THR A 61 3.00 6.83 8.29
C THR A 61 3.11 6.93 6.78
N ALA A 62 3.16 5.78 6.13
CA ALA A 62 3.06 5.66 4.68
C ALA A 62 1.74 4.96 4.28
N PRO A 63 1.06 5.44 3.22
CA PRO A 63 -0.05 4.72 2.62
C PRO A 63 0.46 3.48 1.88
N VAL A 64 -0.18 2.33 2.10
CA VAL A 64 0.14 1.09 1.40
C VAL A 64 -1.13 0.50 0.81
N SER A 65 -1.17 0.34 -0.51
CA SER A 65 -2.25 -0.28 -1.26
C SER A 65 -1.94 -1.73 -1.59
N LEU A 66 -2.91 -2.60 -1.36
CA LEU A 66 -2.82 -4.03 -1.61
C LEU A 66 -4.21 -4.67 -1.83
N PRO A 67 -4.30 -5.86 -2.44
CA PRO A 67 -5.55 -6.60 -2.54
C PRO A 67 -6.14 -6.90 -1.17
N GLU A 68 -7.47 -6.89 -1.05
CA GLU A 68 -8.17 -7.10 0.22
C GLU A 68 -7.75 -8.37 0.96
N GLU A 69 -7.61 -9.49 0.25
CA GLU A 69 -7.18 -10.76 0.86
C GLU A 69 -5.76 -10.69 1.43
N ILE A 70 -4.87 -9.93 0.78
CA ILE A 70 -3.49 -9.74 1.24
C ILE A 70 -3.49 -8.78 2.44
N ALA A 71 -4.33 -7.75 2.43
CA ALA A 71 -4.46 -6.80 3.53
C ALA A 71 -4.88 -7.49 4.82
N VAL A 72 -5.88 -8.38 4.75
CA VAL A 72 -6.30 -9.17 5.92
C VAL A 72 -5.15 -10.03 6.45
N LYS A 73 -4.38 -10.68 5.57
CA LYS A 73 -3.22 -11.48 5.98
C LYS A 73 -2.13 -10.62 6.63
N ALA A 74 -1.80 -9.48 6.04
CA ALA A 74 -0.81 -8.55 6.55
C ALA A 74 -1.20 -8.00 7.92
N ILE A 75 -2.48 -7.63 8.12
CA ILE A 75 -3.01 -7.19 9.43
C ILE A 75 -2.87 -8.31 10.46
N LEU A 76 -3.29 -9.54 10.13
CA LEU A 76 -3.17 -10.66 11.06
C LEU A 76 -1.72 -11.00 11.40
N ALA A 77 -0.80 -10.89 10.43
CA ALA A 77 0.62 -11.07 10.66
C ALA A 77 1.20 -9.97 11.56
N ASP A 78 0.83 -8.71 11.34
CA ASP A 78 1.32 -7.59 12.13
C ASP A 78 0.85 -7.63 13.59
N LEU A 79 -0.32 -8.21 13.87
CA LEU A 79 -0.79 -8.47 15.24
C LEU A 79 0.14 -9.38 16.06
N THR A 80 1.11 -10.03 15.42
CA THR A 80 2.13 -10.84 16.09
C THR A 80 3.46 -10.09 16.29
N ASN A 81 3.59 -8.87 15.75
CA ASN A 81 4.76 -8.02 15.89
C ASN A 81 4.64 -7.11 17.14
N GLU A 82 5.74 -6.83 17.81
CA GLU A 82 5.82 -5.75 18.80
C GLU A 82 6.95 -4.77 18.45
N PRO A 83 6.66 -3.48 18.23
CA PRO A 83 5.33 -2.87 18.17
C PRO A 83 4.57 -3.20 16.86
N HIS A 84 3.23 -3.17 16.92
CA HIS A 84 2.39 -3.19 15.71
C HIS A 84 2.73 -2.01 14.79
N ARG A 85 2.76 -2.24 13.49
CA ARG A 85 3.10 -1.24 12.48
C ARG A 85 1.90 -0.79 11.65
N ILE A 86 0.85 -1.58 11.54
CA ILE A 86 -0.38 -1.21 10.82
C ILE A 86 -1.31 -0.48 11.79
N LEU A 87 -1.48 0.82 11.58
CA LEU A 87 -2.26 1.69 12.46
C LEU A 87 -3.71 1.85 12.03
N PHE A 88 -3.94 1.85 10.71
CA PHE A 88 -5.28 1.98 10.14
C PHE A 88 -5.43 1.13 8.89
N ASP A 89 -6.69 0.82 8.60
CA ASP A 89 -7.11 0.05 7.46
C ASP A 89 -8.37 0.68 6.85
N HIS A 90 -8.31 0.98 5.55
CA HIS A 90 -9.39 1.61 4.79
C HIS A 90 -9.73 0.80 3.53
N ALA A 91 -10.99 0.40 3.41
CA ALA A 91 -11.51 -0.16 2.16
C ALA A 91 -11.69 0.95 1.12
N MET A 92 -10.96 0.86 0.00
CA MET A 92 -10.93 1.95 -0.98
C MET A 92 -12.18 2.02 -1.84
N THR A 93 -12.61 3.25 -2.13
CA THR A 93 -13.65 3.52 -3.13
C THR A 93 -13.08 3.38 -4.56
N PRO A 94 -13.94 3.19 -5.59
CA PRO A 94 -13.47 3.14 -6.98
C PRO A 94 -12.69 4.39 -7.44
N ALA A 95 -13.00 5.56 -6.88
CA ALA A 95 -12.28 6.80 -7.19
C ALA A 95 -10.84 6.77 -6.65
N GLU A 96 -10.64 6.22 -5.46
CA GLU A 96 -9.33 6.08 -4.82
C GLU A 96 -8.49 5.00 -5.52
N ILE A 97 -9.11 3.87 -5.88
CA ILE A 97 -8.48 2.82 -6.69
C ILE A 97 -7.96 3.40 -8.01
N ARG A 98 -8.73 4.28 -8.67
CA ARG A 98 -8.29 4.95 -9.90
C ARG A 98 -7.07 5.85 -9.70
N ARG A 99 -6.98 6.57 -8.58
CA ARG A 99 -5.80 7.38 -8.25
C ARG A 99 -4.57 6.50 -8.03
N TRP A 100 -4.72 5.40 -7.30
CA TRP A 100 -3.66 4.41 -7.14
C TRP A 100 -3.23 3.78 -8.47
N ARG A 101 -4.18 3.52 -9.37
CA ARG A 101 -3.89 3.04 -10.74
C ARG A 101 -3.06 4.06 -11.51
N TRP A 102 -3.32 5.35 -11.34
CA TRP A 102 -2.53 6.42 -11.95
C TRP A 102 -1.11 6.47 -11.38
N VAL A 103 -0.94 6.29 -10.07
CA VAL A 103 0.41 6.16 -9.46
C VAL A 103 1.14 4.94 -10.01
N ALA A 104 0.47 3.78 -10.09
CA ALA A 104 1.05 2.57 -10.66
C ALA A 104 1.54 2.80 -12.10
N PHE A 105 0.80 3.58 -12.90
CA PHE A 105 1.22 3.99 -14.25
C PHE A 105 2.48 4.86 -14.26
N GLN A 106 2.63 5.78 -13.30
CA GLN A 106 3.84 6.62 -13.20
C GLN A 106 5.08 5.78 -12.81
N MET A 107 4.90 4.75 -11.99
CA MET A 107 6.00 3.89 -11.53
C MET A 107 6.45 2.88 -12.58
N ASP A 108 5.55 2.44 -13.46
CA ASP A 108 5.85 1.48 -14.52
C ASP A 108 4.97 1.75 -15.75
N LEU A 109 5.53 2.51 -16.70
CA LEU A 109 4.94 2.77 -18.00
C LEU A 109 4.94 1.49 -18.82
N ASN A 110 3.91 0.66 -18.67
CA ASN A 110 3.84 -0.55 -19.48
C ASN A 110 3.70 -0.22 -20.98
N PRO A 111 4.09 -1.14 -21.89
CA PRO A 111 4.03 -0.90 -23.34
C PRO A 111 2.62 -0.62 -23.89
N GLU A 112 1.58 -0.96 -23.12
CA GLU A 112 0.17 -0.78 -23.47
C GLU A 112 -0.40 0.57 -23.00
N GLY A 113 0.38 1.40 -22.30
CA GLY A 113 -0.07 2.70 -21.80
C GLY A 113 -1.10 2.62 -20.67
N ARG A 114 -1.13 1.53 -19.89
CA ARG A 114 -2.07 1.30 -18.78
C ARG A 114 -1.33 1.10 -17.47
N GLY A 115 -1.72 1.78 -16.39
CA GLY A 115 -1.19 1.47 -15.06
C GLY A 115 -1.54 0.04 -14.65
N ARG A 116 -0.54 -0.76 -14.29
CA ARG A 116 -0.74 -2.09 -13.71
C ARG A 116 -0.20 -2.11 -12.29
N PHE A 117 -0.97 -2.65 -11.37
CA PHE A 117 -0.46 -2.87 -10.03
C PHE A 117 0.64 -3.93 -10.02
N PRO A 118 1.55 -3.92 -9.03
CA PRO A 118 2.62 -4.92 -8.95
C PRO A 118 2.12 -6.37 -9.00
N TRP A 119 1.01 -6.67 -8.33
CA TRP A 119 0.40 -8.02 -8.26
C TRP A 119 -0.35 -8.44 -9.54
N GLU A 120 -0.61 -7.51 -10.47
CA GLU A 120 -1.24 -7.81 -11.77
C GLU A 120 -0.21 -8.26 -12.82
N ARG A 121 1.08 -8.13 -12.50
CA ARG A 121 2.17 -8.70 -13.28
C ARG A 121 2.22 -10.19 -12.94
N GLY A 122 1.40 -11.00 -13.62
CA GLY A 122 1.38 -12.44 -13.40
C GLY A 122 2.80 -13.00 -13.31
N HIS A 123 3.07 -13.82 -12.29
CA HIS A 123 4.31 -14.58 -12.23
C HIS A 123 4.37 -15.46 -13.49
N GLY A 124 5.18 -15.05 -14.46
CA GLY A 124 5.57 -15.87 -15.59
C GLY A 124 6.54 -16.96 -15.16
#